data_AF-A0A6J7J1Y2-F1
#
_entry.id   AF-A0A6J7J1Y2-F1
#
_cell.length_a   1.000
_cell.length_b   1.000
_cell.length_c   1.000
_cell.angle_alpha   90.00
_cell.angle_beta   90.00
_cell.angle_gamma   90.00
#
_symmetry.space_group_name_H-M   'P 1'
#
loop_
_entity.id
_entity.type
_entity.pdbx_description
1 polymer ?
#
loop_
_entity_poly.entity_id
_entity_poly.type
_entity_poly.pdbx_seq_one_letter_code
_entity_poly.pdbx_strand_id
1 'polypeptide(L)'
;MFALDRLADPTNPAGFRAGASKAIVIFGDAPGHDPICAAISGLEYDITEESVTAKLQVAGIELIVVSIDGGMDENPTSGAHDYQPTCPTSGGAAGQGSRMAAATGGTYTTIAEAAALVPAVLAAVRAVSVTVSLSSDCPEPLTVTFSPASQSVPSGSAVDFTETFAAASDATEMTIRCSTYLLINGTPVPGVIETNEITIEAQAPSFTG
;
A
#
# COMPACT_ATOMS: atom_id res chain seq x y z
N MET A 1 -14.35 3.06 -14.47
CA MET A 1 -13.76 1.73 -14.76
C MET A 1 -12.58 1.76 -15.74
N PHE A 2 -12.71 2.28 -16.97
CA PHE A 2 -11.61 2.25 -17.97
C PHE A 2 -10.28 2.86 -17.47
N ALA A 3 -10.34 4.02 -16.83
CA ALA A 3 -9.13 4.67 -16.29
C ALA A 3 -8.43 3.81 -15.22
N LEU A 4 -9.18 3.20 -14.31
CA LEU A 4 -8.63 2.30 -13.30
C LEU A 4 -7.98 1.07 -13.93
N ASP A 5 -8.61 0.51 -14.96
CA ASP A 5 -8.04 -0.61 -15.72
C ASP A 5 -6.66 -0.28 -16.30
N ARG A 6 -6.52 0.92 -16.87
CA ARG A 6 -5.24 1.42 -17.41
C ARG A 6 -4.20 1.69 -16.33
N LEU A 7 -4.59 2.32 -15.23
CA LEU A 7 -3.67 2.64 -14.14
C LEU A 7 -3.17 1.38 -13.41
N ALA A 8 -3.96 0.31 -13.42
CA ALA A 8 -3.63 -0.98 -12.82
C ALA A 8 -2.91 -1.95 -13.78
N ASP A 9 -2.61 -1.54 -15.02
CA ASP A 9 -1.91 -2.39 -15.98
C ASP A 9 -0.46 -2.64 -15.53
N PRO A 10 -0.07 -3.89 -15.21
CA PRO A 10 1.29 -4.18 -14.75
C PRO A 10 2.34 -4.00 -15.85
N THR A 11 1.94 -3.99 -17.13
CA THR A 11 2.86 -3.77 -18.27
C THR A 11 3.14 -2.30 -18.52
N ASN A 12 2.27 -1.41 -18.02
CA ASN A 12 2.44 0.04 -18.08
C ASN A 12 2.08 0.65 -16.72
N PRO A 13 2.88 0.36 -15.67
CA PRO A 13 2.62 0.88 -14.34
C PRO A 13 2.72 2.39 -14.40
N ALA A 14 1.65 3.09 -14.05
CA ALA A 14 1.46 4.53 -14.23
C ALA A 14 2.42 5.43 -13.41
N GLY A 15 3.73 5.24 -13.57
CA GLY A 15 4.79 5.88 -12.79
C GLY A 15 4.98 5.31 -11.38
N PHE A 16 4.25 4.26 -10.99
CA PHE A 16 4.43 3.65 -9.67
C PHE A 16 5.84 3.09 -9.51
N ARG A 17 6.54 3.55 -8.46
CA ARG A 17 7.89 3.06 -8.13
C ARG A 17 7.81 1.62 -7.63
N ALA A 18 8.82 0.82 -7.99
CA ALA A 18 9.01 -0.50 -7.40
C ALA A 18 9.18 -0.36 -5.86
N GLY A 19 8.52 -1.23 -5.10
CA GLY A 19 8.60 -1.25 -3.63
C GLY A 19 7.81 -0.15 -2.89
N ALA A 20 7.20 0.82 -3.57
CA ALA A 20 6.38 1.83 -2.92
C ALA A 20 4.98 1.31 -2.57
N SER A 21 4.35 1.87 -1.51
CA SER A 21 2.89 1.80 -1.38
C SER A 21 2.27 2.47 -2.60
N LYS A 22 1.32 1.80 -3.23
CA LYS A 22 0.60 2.31 -4.40
C LYS A 22 -0.84 2.56 -3.99
N ALA A 23 -1.30 3.78 -4.18
CA ALA A 23 -2.69 4.14 -3.98
C ALA A 23 -3.20 4.91 -5.19
N ILE A 24 -4.46 4.67 -5.55
CA ILE A 24 -5.20 5.51 -6.50
C ILE A 24 -6.33 6.17 -5.74
N VAL A 25 -6.40 7.49 -5.84
CA VAL A 25 -7.56 8.24 -5.36
C VAL A 25 -8.51 8.45 -6.54
N ILE A 26 -9.71 7.89 -6.43
CA ILE A 26 -10.82 8.14 -7.34
C ILE A 26 -11.90 8.92 -6.61
N PHE A 27 -12.50 9.89 -7.30
CA PHE A 27 -13.59 10.68 -6.78
C PHE A 27 -14.64 10.92 -7.87
N GLY A 28 -15.89 11.05 -7.46
CA GLY A 28 -17.02 11.24 -8.37
C GLY A 28 -18.36 11.18 -7.68
N ASP A 29 -19.41 11.40 -8.45
CA ASP A 29 -20.82 11.49 -8.05
C ASP A 29 -21.70 10.42 -8.72
N ALA A 30 -21.10 9.42 -9.36
CA ALA A 30 -21.81 8.32 -10.02
C ALA A 30 -20.94 7.06 -10.03
N PRO A 31 -21.56 5.86 -10.10
CA PRO A 31 -20.80 4.63 -10.32
C PRO A 31 -20.25 4.61 -11.76
N GLY A 32 -19.17 3.88 -11.97
CA GLY A 32 -18.65 3.62 -13.30
C GLY A 32 -19.44 2.53 -14.02
N HIS A 33 -19.50 2.63 -15.35
CA HIS A 33 -20.05 1.57 -16.19
C HIS A 33 -19.42 0.21 -15.92
N ASP A 34 -20.26 -0.82 -15.88
CA ASP A 34 -19.89 -2.22 -15.70
C ASP A 34 -20.85 -3.10 -16.54
N PRO A 35 -20.41 -3.71 -17.66
CA PRO A 35 -19.10 -3.59 -18.28
C PRO A 35 -18.94 -2.33 -19.15
N ILE A 36 -17.70 -1.94 -19.40
CA ILE A 36 -17.32 -1.18 -20.60
C ILE A 36 -16.87 -2.19 -21.67
N CYS A 37 -17.64 -2.35 -22.74
CA CYS A 37 -17.38 -3.41 -23.71
C CYS A 37 -16.15 -3.13 -24.60
N ALA A 38 -15.53 -4.20 -25.10
CA ALA A 38 -14.40 -4.20 -26.03
C ALA A 38 -14.63 -3.28 -27.25
N ALA A 39 -15.85 -3.28 -27.79
CA ALA A 39 -16.21 -2.52 -28.99
C ALA A 39 -16.08 -0.99 -28.81
N ILE A 40 -16.27 -0.46 -27.61
CA ILE A 40 -16.13 0.98 -27.31
C ILE A 40 -14.75 1.28 -26.71
N SER A 41 -14.21 0.37 -25.90
CA SER A 41 -12.92 0.58 -25.24
C SER A 41 -11.72 0.46 -26.19
N GLY A 42 -11.89 -0.22 -27.34
CA GLY A 42 -10.82 -0.51 -28.29
C GLY A 42 -9.86 -1.61 -27.82
N LEU A 43 -10.30 -2.44 -26.87
CA LEU A 43 -9.51 -3.52 -26.29
C LEU A 43 -10.00 -4.89 -26.76
N GLU A 44 -9.22 -5.92 -26.49
CA GLU A 44 -9.59 -7.31 -26.78
C GLU A 44 -10.54 -7.92 -25.75
N TYR A 45 -10.91 -7.19 -24.70
CA TYR A 45 -11.75 -7.66 -23.59
C TYR A 45 -12.69 -6.58 -23.07
N ASP A 46 -13.77 -7.03 -22.43
CA ASP A 46 -14.69 -6.16 -21.68
C ASP A 46 -14.08 -5.82 -20.32
N ILE A 47 -14.21 -4.56 -19.91
CA ILE A 47 -13.75 -4.07 -18.61
C ILE A 47 -14.92 -4.16 -17.63
N THR A 48 -14.81 -5.04 -16.65
CA THR A 48 -15.81 -5.24 -15.58
C THR A 48 -15.31 -4.76 -14.21
N GLU A 49 -16.22 -4.53 -13.25
CA GLU A 49 -15.90 -4.31 -11.83
C GLU A 49 -14.93 -5.39 -11.31
N GLU A 50 -15.24 -6.65 -11.60
CA GLU A 50 -14.43 -7.81 -11.22
C GLU A 50 -13.01 -7.75 -11.81
N SER A 51 -12.89 -7.52 -13.13
CA SER A 51 -11.59 -7.51 -13.82
C SER A 51 -10.67 -6.41 -13.32
N VAL A 52 -11.22 -5.22 -13.05
CA VAL A 52 -10.45 -4.07 -12.56
C VAL A 52 -10.07 -4.29 -11.11
N THR A 53 -10.97 -4.83 -10.29
CA THR A 53 -10.66 -5.17 -8.90
C THR A 53 -9.52 -6.18 -8.83
N ALA A 54 -9.56 -7.25 -9.64
CA ALA A 54 -8.48 -8.22 -9.72
C ALA A 54 -7.15 -7.58 -10.16
N LYS A 55 -7.16 -6.68 -11.15
CA LYS A 55 -5.96 -5.96 -11.58
C LYS A 55 -5.38 -5.08 -10.47
N LEU A 56 -6.22 -4.33 -9.75
CA LEU A 56 -5.79 -3.50 -8.61
C LEU A 56 -5.14 -4.36 -7.52
N GLN A 57 -5.74 -5.51 -7.18
CA GLN A 57 -5.20 -6.46 -6.21
C GLN A 57 -3.85 -7.04 -6.64
N VAL A 58 -3.72 -7.50 -7.89
CA VAL A 58 -2.46 -8.03 -8.44
C VAL A 58 -1.38 -6.95 -8.47
N ALA A 59 -1.74 -5.71 -8.80
CA ALA A 59 -0.81 -4.60 -8.81
C ALA A 59 -0.41 -4.13 -7.39
N GLY A 60 -1.10 -4.59 -6.35
CA GLY A 60 -0.94 -4.14 -4.96
C GLY A 60 -1.31 -2.67 -4.79
N ILE A 61 -2.39 -2.23 -5.44
CA ILE A 61 -2.88 -0.85 -5.41
C ILE A 61 -4.08 -0.76 -4.47
N GLU A 62 -3.98 0.06 -3.43
CA GLU A 62 -5.10 0.45 -2.58
C GLU A 62 -5.99 1.47 -3.31
N LEU A 63 -7.30 1.22 -3.39
CA LEU A 63 -8.24 2.17 -3.98
C LEU A 63 -8.88 3.05 -2.89
N ILE A 64 -8.57 4.34 -2.94
CA ILE A 64 -9.20 5.35 -2.11
C ILE A 64 -10.34 5.99 -2.89
N VAL A 65 -11.56 5.82 -2.41
CA VAL A 65 -12.78 6.31 -3.05
C VAL A 65 -13.34 7.49 -2.26
N VAL A 66 -13.50 8.63 -2.93
CA VAL A 66 -14.17 9.82 -2.37
C VAL A 66 -15.45 10.07 -3.16
N SER A 67 -16.58 9.65 -2.58
CA SER A 67 -17.88 9.77 -3.22
C SER A 67 -18.56 11.09 -2.85
N ILE A 68 -18.91 11.88 -3.86
CA ILE A 68 -19.75 13.07 -3.71
C ILE A 68 -21.20 12.60 -3.56
N ASP A 69 -21.85 13.01 -2.47
CA ASP A 69 -23.23 12.67 -2.09
C ASP A 69 -23.56 11.16 -2.11
N GLY A 70 -22.55 10.30 -1.95
CA GLY A 70 -22.70 8.85 -2.03
C GLY A 70 -22.87 8.29 -3.45
N GLY A 71 -22.80 9.15 -4.46
CA GLY A 71 -23.04 8.83 -5.87
C GLY A 71 -22.26 7.64 -6.43
N MET A 72 -21.03 7.39 -5.98
CA MET A 72 -20.23 6.25 -6.45
C MET A 72 -20.77 4.88 -6.04
N ASP A 73 -21.74 4.84 -5.12
CA ASP A 73 -22.43 3.62 -4.69
C ASP A 73 -23.89 3.54 -5.18
N GLU A 74 -24.34 4.48 -6.02
CA GLU A 74 -25.64 4.37 -6.67
C GLU A 74 -25.74 3.16 -7.60
N ASN A 75 -26.94 2.87 -8.10
CA ASN A 75 -27.16 1.74 -8.99
C ASN A 75 -26.60 2.03 -10.41
N PRO A 76 -25.55 1.31 -10.87
CA PRO A 76 -24.95 1.55 -12.19
C PRO A 76 -25.86 1.20 -13.36
N THR A 77 -26.98 0.50 -13.14
CA THR A 77 -27.95 0.22 -14.21
C THR A 77 -28.97 1.35 -14.38
N SER A 78 -29.00 2.33 -13.49
CA SER A 78 -29.95 3.44 -13.54
C SER A 78 -29.49 4.50 -14.55
N GLY A 79 -30.16 4.58 -15.71
CA GLY A 79 -29.83 5.56 -16.75
C GLY A 79 -28.65 5.18 -17.66
N ALA A 80 -28.11 3.98 -17.53
CA ALA A 80 -26.96 3.50 -18.30
C ALA A 80 -27.35 2.99 -19.71
N HIS A 81 -27.73 3.91 -20.58
CA HIS A 81 -28.16 3.65 -21.96
C HIS A 81 -27.22 4.26 -23.01
N ASP A 82 -26.23 5.03 -22.59
CA ASP A 82 -25.31 5.81 -23.42
C ASP A 82 -24.37 4.96 -24.29
N TYR A 83 -24.14 3.69 -23.95
CA TYR A 83 -23.38 2.75 -24.78
C TYR A 83 -24.24 1.88 -25.71
N GLN A 84 -25.56 2.03 -25.68
CA GLN A 84 -26.45 1.26 -26.56
C GLN A 84 -26.54 1.88 -27.97
N PRO A 85 -26.69 1.06 -29.02
CA PRO A 85 -26.80 -0.42 -29.01
C PRO A 85 -25.44 -1.14 -29.07
N THR A 86 -24.33 -0.42 -29.02
CA THR A 86 -22.98 -0.95 -29.29
C THR A 86 -22.49 -1.93 -28.22
N CYS A 87 -22.78 -1.66 -26.95
CA CYS A 87 -22.47 -2.55 -25.84
C CYS A 87 -23.70 -3.30 -25.32
N PRO A 88 -23.51 -4.44 -24.62
CA PRO A 88 -24.55 -5.03 -23.79
C PRO A 88 -25.12 -4.00 -22.80
N THR A 89 -26.36 -4.22 -22.35
CA THR A 89 -26.96 -3.44 -21.26
C THR A 89 -26.01 -3.43 -20.06
N SER A 90 -25.77 -2.25 -19.47
CA SER A 90 -24.96 -2.16 -18.24
C SER A 90 -25.53 -3.08 -17.17
N GLY A 91 -24.64 -3.86 -16.57
CA GLY A 91 -24.89 -4.66 -15.38
C GLY A 91 -24.34 -3.96 -14.13
N GLY A 92 -23.87 -4.78 -13.18
CA GLY A 92 -23.35 -4.32 -11.90
C GLY A 92 -24.44 -4.18 -10.83
N ALA A 93 -24.03 -3.68 -9.65
CA ALA A 93 -24.91 -3.46 -8.51
C ALA A 93 -24.51 -2.19 -7.74
N ALA A 94 -25.47 -1.57 -7.06
CA ALA A 94 -25.21 -0.48 -6.12
C ALA A 94 -24.15 -0.88 -5.08
N GLY A 95 -23.32 0.07 -4.63
CA GLY A 95 -22.19 -0.19 -3.75
C GLY A 95 -20.85 -0.44 -4.45
N GLN A 96 -20.71 -0.06 -5.72
CA GLN A 96 -19.49 -0.33 -6.52
C GLN A 96 -18.24 0.28 -5.87
N GLY A 97 -18.28 1.57 -5.52
CA GLY A 97 -17.15 2.25 -4.89
C GLY A 97 -16.73 1.58 -3.58
N SER A 98 -17.70 1.31 -2.69
CA SER A 98 -17.45 0.64 -1.41
C SER A 98 -16.86 -0.76 -1.57
N ARG A 99 -17.39 -1.57 -2.50
CA ARG A 99 -16.89 -2.93 -2.75
C ARG A 99 -15.46 -2.92 -3.27
N MET A 100 -15.16 -2.08 -4.25
CA MET A 100 -13.81 -1.99 -4.83
C MET A 100 -12.79 -1.48 -3.81
N ALA A 101 -13.15 -0.47 -3.01
CA ALA A 101 -12.30 0.02 -1.93
C ALA A 101 -11.99 -1.10 -0.92
N ALA A 102 -13.01 -1.81 -0.44
CA ALA A 102 -12.85 -2.89 0.53
C ALA A 102 -12.00 -4.04 -0.03
N ALA A 103 -12.23 -4.44 -1.29
CA ALA A 103 -11.50 -5.54 -1.93
C ALA A 103 -10.01 -5.25 -2.14
N THR A 104 -9.62 -3.97 -2.22
CA THR A 104 -8.22 -3.54 -2.42
C THR A 104 -7.51 -3.13 -1.13
N GLY A 105 -8.18 -3.26 0.03
CA GLY A 105 -7.66 -2.78 1.32
C GLY A 105 -7.64 -1.25 1.44
N GLY A 106 -8.31 -0.54 0.53
CA GLY A 106 -8.41 0.91 0.54
C GLY A 106 -9.55 1.44 1.41
N THR A 107 -10.04 2.64 1.08
CA THR A 107 -11.07 3.34 1.89
C THR A 107 -12.16 3.93 1.02
N TYR A 108 -13.36 4.06 1.58
CA TYR A 108 -14.48 4.77 0.98
C TYR A 108 -14.93 5.89 1.91
N THR A 109 -15.02 7.11 1.40
CA THR A 109 -15.46 8.29 2.14
C THR A 109 -16.52 9.03 1.35
N THR A 110 -17.61 9.40 2.02
CA THR A 110 -18.63 10.27 1.44
C THR A 110 -18.37 11.73 1.82
N ILE A 111 -18.45 12.62 0.83
CA ILE A 111 -18.46 14.07 1.04
C ILE A 111 -19.76 14.66 0.52
N ALA A 112 -20.27 15.72 1.16
CA ALA A 112 -21.54 16.33 0.74
C ALA A 112 -21.41 17.17 -0.55
N GLU A 113 -20.26 17.79 -0.78
CA GLU A 113 -20.05 18.71 -1.91
C GLU A 113 -18.60 18.74 -2.37
N ALA A 114 -18.38 19.15 -3.63
CA ALA A 114 -17.06 19.17 -4.26
C ALA A 114 -16.03 20.04 -3.52
N ALA A 115 -16.47 21.07 -2.77
CA ALA A 115 -15.58 21.91 -1.97
C ALA A 115 -14.83 21.13 -0.87
N ALA A 116 -15.40 20.01 -0.39
CA ALA A 116 -14.79 19.13 0.59
C ALA A 116 -13.80 18.12 0.00
N LEU A 117 -13.64 18.08 -1.34
CA LEU A 117 -12.81 17.09 -2.03
C LEU A 117 -11.35 17.17 -1.62
N VAL A 118 -10.72 18.34 -1.71
CA VAL A 118 -9.28 18.49 -1.41
C VAL A 118 -8.95 18.09 0.03
N PRO A 119 -9.69 18.55 1.06
CA PRO A 119 -9.50 18.05 2.43
C PRO A 119 -9.68 16.54 2.56
N ALA A 120 -10.68 15.94 1.92
CA ALA A 120 -10.94 14.51 1.97
C ALA A 120 -9.81 13.69 1.32
N VAL A 121 -9.33 14.12 0.16
CA VAL A 121 -8.18 13.50 -0.52
C VAL A 121 -6.93 13.58 0.35
N LEU A 122 -6.64 14.74 0.95
CA LEU A 122 -5.48 14.89 1.84
C LEU A 122 -5.59 13.99 3.09
N ALA A 123 -6.78 13.89 3.67
CA ALA A 123 -7.03 13.00 4.80
C ALA A 123 -6.82 11.53 4.40
N ALA A 124 -7.34 11.13 3.24
CA ALA A 124 -7.24 9.76 2.78
C ALA A 124 -5.81 9.36 2.40
N VAL A 125 -5.03 10.24 1.77
CA VAL A 125 -3.60 10.00 1.49
C VAL A 125 -2.79 9.83 2.77
N ARG A 126 -3.11 10.57 3.84
CA ARG A 126 -2.48 10.39 5.16
C ARG A 126 -2.88 9.09 5.85
N ALA A 127 -4.04 8.53 5.51
CA ALA A 127 -4.53 7.28 6.06
C ALA A 127 -3.91 6.03 5.38
N VAL A 128 -3.27 6.19 4.22
CA VAL A 128 -2.55 5.09 3.54
C VAL A 128 -1.49 4.54 4.48
N SER A 129 -1.60 3.26 4.78
CA SER A 129 -0.67 2.60 5.69
C SER A 129 0.58 2.14 4.96
N VAL A 130 1.69 2.14 5.69
CA VAL A 130 2.98 1.60 5.25
C VAL A 130 3.45 0.59 6.30
N THR A 131 4.11 -0.47 5.85
CA THR A 131 4.77 -1.40 6.77
C THR A 131 6.22 -0.97 6.95
N VAL A 132 6.60 -0.66 8.18
CA VAL A 132 7.97 -0.33 8.56
C VAL A 132 8.62 -1.54 9.24
N SER A 133 9.87 -1.81 8.90
CA SER A 133 10.71 -2.85 9.53
C SER A 133 12.17 -2.43 9.49
N LEU A 134 13.02 -3.13 10.24
CA LEU A 134 14.45 -2.91 10.28
C LEU A 134 15.20 -4.17 9.84
N SER A 135 16.38 -3.99 9.24
CA SER A 135 17.31 -5.08 8.94
C SER A 135 18.72 -4.67 9.32
N SER A 136 19.58 -5.62 9.70
CA SER A 136 20.97 -5.34 10.06
C SER A 136 21.93 -6.18 9.22
N ASP A 137 23.11 -5.64 8.94
CA ASP A 137 24.24 -6.36 8.33
C ASP A 137 25.28 -6.85 9.35
N CYS A 138 25.00 -6.76 10.65
CA CYS A 138 25.95 -7.16 11.68
C CYS A 138 26.36 -8.63 11.52
N PRO A 139 27.67 -8.91 11.42
CA PRO A 139 28.17 -10.27 11.28
C PRO A 139 28.19 -10.99 12.63
N GLU A 140 28.30 -12.32 12.57
CA GLU A 140 28.72 -13.11 13.72
C GLU A 140 30.04 -12.55 14.32
N PRO A 141 30.24 -12.65 15.64
CA PRO A 141 29.42 -13.35 16.63
C PRO A 141 28.23 -12.54 17.18
N LEU A 142 27.87 -11.39 16.59
CA LEU A 142 26.69 -10.64 16.99
C LEU A 142 25.44 -11.16 16.26
N THR A 143 24.35 -11.28 17.01
CA THR A 143 22.99 -11.41 16.47
C THR A 143 22.21 -10.15 16.81
N VAL A 144 21.44 -9.64 15.85
CA VAL A 144 20.59 -8.45 16.02
C VAL A 144 19.14 -8.85 15.87
N THR A 145 18.30 -8.42 16.81
CA THR A 145 16.84 -8.61 16.75
C THR A 145 16.12 -7.30 16.97
N PHE A 146 14.95 -7.14 16.34
CA PHE A 146 14.11 -5.97 16.45
C PHE A 146 12.75 -6.34 17.04
N SER A 147 12.29 -5.56 18.02
CA SER A 147 10.97 -5.72 18.64
C SER A 147 10.17 -4.42 18.61
N PRO A 148 8.97 -4.39 17.98
CA PRO A 148 8.40 -5.47 17.16
C PRO A 148 9.21 -5.73 15.89
N ALA A 149 9.03 -6.87 15.22
CA ALA A 149 9.76 -7.16 13.98
C ALA A 149 9.33 -6.25 12.80
N SER A 150 8.08 -5.81 12.80
CA SER A 150 7.52 -4.85 11.86
C SER A 150 6.32 -4.13 12.47
N GLN A 151 5.97 -2.96 11.91
CA GLN A 151 4.80 -2.18 12.29
C GLN A 151 4.09 -1.66 11.05
N SER A 152 2.76 -1.79 11.00
CA SER A 152 1.96 -1.13 9.96
C SER A 152 1.38 0.15 10.55
N VAL A 153 1.70 1.30 9.95
CA VAL A 153 1.29 2.62 10.43
C VAL A 153 0.86 3.53 9.28
N PRO A 154 -0.01 4.53 9.52
CA PRO A 154 -0.30 5.56 8.54
C PRO A 154 0.95 6.29 8.08
N SER A 155 1.01 6.66 6.81
CA SER A 155 2.11 7.42 6.24
C SER A 155 2.39 8.72 7.01
N GLY A 156 3.65 8.93 7.38
CA GLY A 156 4.09 10.08 8.19
C GLY A 156 4.01 9.87 9.70
N SER A 157 3.59 8.69 10.17
CA SER A 157 3.63 8.34 11.59
C SER A 157 5.06 8.04 12.06
N ALA A 158 5.31 8.26 13.35
CA ALA A 158 6.52 7.77 14.02
C ALA A 158 6.32 6.29 14.43
N VAL A 159 7.41 5.53 14.47
CA VAL A 159 7.45 4.14 14.93
C VAL A 159 8.68 3.94 15.80
N ASP A 160 8.52 3.15 16.86
CA ASP A 160 9.60 2.84 17.80
C ASP A 160 9.94 1.35 17.71
N PHE A 161 11.23 1.05 17.55
CA PHE A 161 11.76 -0.31 17.58
C PHE A 161 12.76 -0.44 18.72
N THR A 162 12.71 -1.56 19.44
CA THR A 162 13.82 -1.97 20.32
C THR A 162 14.77 -2.83 19.51
N GLU A 163 15.97 -2.33 19.26
CA GLU A 163 17.10 -3.09 18.72
C GLU A 163 17.83 -3.79 19.89
N THR A 164 18.14 -5.07 19.72
CA THR A 164 18.88 -5.85 20.71
C THR A 164 20.05 -6.55 20.05
N PHE A 165 21.25 -6.27 20.57
CA PHE A 165 22.48 -6.95 20.19
C PHE A 165 22.79 -8.04 21.20
N ALA A 166 23.02 -9.26 20.71
CA ALA A 166 23.45 -10.39 21.52
C ALA A 166 24.77 -10.92 20.97
N ALA A 167 25.81 -10.94 21.79
CA ALA A 167 27.06 -11.64 21.46
C ALA A 167 26.92 -13.14 21.75
N ALA A 168 27.51 -13.97 20.89
CA ALA A 168 27.66 -15.39 21.18
C ALA A 168 28.40 -15.60 22.52
N SER A 169 28.05 -16.66 23.25
CA SER A 169 28.60 -16.92 24.59
C SER A 169 30.12 -17.18 24.59
N ASP A 170 30.67 -17.57 23.45
CA ASP A 170 32.09 -17.84 23.22
C ASP A 170 32.78 -16.73 22.42
N ALA A 171 32.12 -15.58 22.22
CA ALA A 171 32.71 -14.44 21.53
C ALA A 171 33.96 -13.95 22.27
N THR A 172 35.06 -13.81 21.52
CA THR A 172 36.28 -13.17 22.02
C THR A 172 36.15 -11.66 22.01
N GLU A 173 36.99 -10.98 22.78
CA GLU A 173 37.05 -9.52 22.78
C GLU A 173 37.33 -8.97 21.37
N MET A 174 36.44 -8.10 20.88
CA MET A 174 36.57 -7.45 19.58
C MET A 174 35.64 -6.24 19.45
N THR A 175 35.93 -5.39 18.46
CA THR A 175 35.05 -4.30 18.03
C THR A 175 34.47 -4.61 16.66
N ILE A 176 33.14 -4.57 16.54
CA ILE A 176 32.39 -4.81 15.30
C ILE A 176 31.72 -3.51 14.88
N ARG A 177 31.82 -3.20 13.58
CA ARG A 177 31.07 -2.11 12.94
C ARG A 177 30.07 -2.71 11.98
N CYS A 178 28.83 -2.27 12.08
CA CYS A 178 27.74 -2.70 11.21
C CYS A 178 26.69 -1.60 11.10
N SER A 179 25.72 -1.82 10.22
CA SER A 179 24.66 -0.90 9.90
C SER A 179 23.29 -1.54 10.08
N THR A 180 22.35 -0.72 10.54
CA THR A 180 20.92 -1.03 10.54
C THR A 180 20.22 -0.15 9.52
N TYR A 181 19.34 -0.77 8.73
CA TYR A 181 18.62 -0.16 7.61
C TYR A 181 17.14 -0.08 7.94
N LEU A 182 16.53 1.06 7.61
CA LEU A 182 15.08 1.22 7.61
C LEU A 182 14.49 0.65 6.33
N LEU A 183 13.45 -0.17 6.43
CA LEU A 183 12.70 -0.70 5.30
C LEU A 183 11.26 -0.21 5.35
N ILE A 184 10.77 0.32 4.23
CA ILE A 184 9.36 0.62 4.00
C ILE A 184 8.85 -0.39 2.97
N ASN A 185 7.84 -1.18 3.36
CA ASN A 185 7.28 -2.29 2.58
C ASN A 185 8.36 -3.24 2.05
N GLY A 186 9.33 -3.57 2.91
CA GLY A 186 10.45 -4.45 2.56
C GLY A 186 11.51 -3.83 1.63
N THR A 187 11.41 -2.53 1.33
CA THR A 187 12.40 -1.83 0.50
C THR A 187 13.26 -0.90 1.39
N PRO A 188 14.59 -1.02 1.37
CA PRO A 188 15.48 -0.12 2.09
C PRO A 188 15.28 1.34 1.69
N VAL A 189 15.22 2.23 2.67
CA VAL A 189 15.12 3.68 2.45
C VAL A 189 16.52 4.26 2.24
N PRO A 190 16.83 4.81 1.04
CA PRO A 190 18.15 5.35 0.79
C PRO A 190 18.50 6.50 1.74
N GLY A 191 19.68 6.43 2.35
CA GLY A 191 20.20 7.48 3.24
C GLY A 191 19.67 7.45 4.68
N VAL A 192 18.77 6.52 5.03
CA VAL A 192 18.37 6.27 6.42
C VAL A 192 19.10 5.02 6.91
N ILE A 193 20.32 5.24 7.40
CA ILE A 193 21.23 4.21 7.87
C ILE A 193 21.71 4.60 9.26
N GLU A 194 21.57 3.68 10.20
CA GLU A 194 22.20 3.78 11.52
C GLU A 194 23.51 3.00 11.47
N THR A 195 24.61 3.62 11.90
CA THR A 195 25.92 2.96 12.00
C THR A 195 26.22 2.65 13.46
N ASN A 196 26.40 1.36 13.74
CA ASN A 196 26.66 0.83 15.06
C ASN A 196 28.13 0.42 15.19
N GLU A 197 28.73 0.74 16.34
CA GLU A 197 30.04 0.28 16.76
C GLU A 197 29.90 -0.38 18.13
N ILE A 198 30.15 -1.69 18.18
CA ILE A 198 29.93 -2.51 19.36
C ILE A 198 31.23 -3.16 19.75
N THR A 199 31.62 -2.98 21.01
CA THR A 199 32.74 -3.68 21.62
C THR A 199 32.22 -4.81 22.50
N ILE A 200 32.60 -6.03 22.16
CA ILE A 200 32.43 -7.20 23.02
C ILE A 200 33.63 -7.21 23.94
N GLU A 201 33.41 -7.08 25.24
CA GLU A 201 34.45 -7.21 26.26
C GLU A 201 34.55 -8.66 26.74
N ALA A 202 35.76 -9.11 27.09
CA ALA A 202 35.94 -10.42 27.69
C ALA A 202 35.18 -10.55 29.01
N GLN A 203 34.50 -11.68 29.24
CA GLN A 203 33.93 -11.97 30.56
C GLN A 203 35.06 -12.01 31.60
N ALA A 204 34.95 -11.17 32.63
CA ALA A 204 35.84 -11.25 33.78
C ALA A 204 35.75 -12.67 34.38
N PRO A 205 36.88 -13.32 34.73
CA PRO A 205 36.85 -14.63 35.33
C PRO A 205 36.00 -14.59 36.60
N SER A 206 35.08 -15.55 36.73
CA SER A 206 34.29 -15.71 37.95
C SER A 206 35.21 -16.16 39.09
N PHE A 207 35.45 -15.27 40.05
CA PHE A 207 36.14 -15.63 41.28
C PHE A 207 35.18 -16.46 42.14
N THR A 208 35.38 -17.78 42.15
CA THR A 208 34.84 -18.65 43.20
C THR A 208 35.88 -18.72 44.31
N GLY A 209 35.58 -18.07 45.44
CA GLY A 209 36.39 -18.12 46.66
C GLY A 209 36.03 -19.30 47.55
#